data_AF-A0A3C0AUV4-F1
#
_entry.id   AF-A0A3C0AUV4-F1
#
_cell.length_a   1.000
_cell.length_b   1.000
_cell.length_c   1.000
_cell.angle_alpha   90.00
_cell.angle_beta   90.00
_cell.angle_gamma   90.00
#
_symmetry.space_group_name_H-M   'P 1'
#
loop_
_entity.id
_entity.type
_entity.pdbx_description
1 polymer ?
#
loop_
_entity_poly.entity_id
_entity_poly.type
_entity_poly.pdbx_seq_one_letter_code
_entity_poly.pdbx_strand_id
1 'polypeptide(L)'
;MNEQEIFYEALEIDDVQSRSVFLDQACGDDQRLRQQVDALLEEFARSGEFLGVPAMEQIRNASDVTRVASGDVDPQVSDLDLSFLEPPTVAGSLGSLCHYDIQELIGRGGCGIVFKAFDQRLHRIVAIKVMTPAMPGTSP
;
A
#
# COMPACT_ATOMS: atom_id res chain seq x y z
N MET A 1 -19.52 19.43 8.72
CA MET A 1 -19.06 18.19 8.11
C MET A 1 -17.55 18.30 7.98
N ASN A 2 -16.80 17.32 8.45
CA ASN A 2 -15.34 17.33 8.35
C ASN A 2 -14.87 16.65 7.05
N GLU A 3 -13.60 16.81 6.69
CA GLU A 3 -12.99 16.20 5.49
C GLU A 3 -13.23 14.69 5.40
N GLN A 4 -13.11 13.97 6.53
CA GLN A 4 -13.22 12.52 6.59
C GLN A 4 -14.64 12.03 6.31
N GLU A 5 -15.65 12.68 6.89
CA GLU A 5 -17.08 12.38 6.65
C GLU A 5 -17.44 12.59 5.18
N ILE A 6 -17.01 13.72 4.58
CA ILE A 6 -17.27 14.02 3.17
C ILE A 6 -16.62 12.96 2.28
N PHE A 7 -15.39 12.55 2.58
CA PHE A 7 -14.71 11.49 1.84
C PHE A 7 -15.46 10.15 1.90
N TYR A 8 -15.88 9.69 3.09
CA TYR A 8 -16.59 8.42 3.22
C TYR A 8 -17.94 8.41 2.51
N GLU A 9 -18.73 9.49 2.64
CA GLU A 9 -20.00 9.60 1.91
C GLU A 9 -19.77 9.67 0.39
N ALA A 10 -18.72 10.37 -0.06
CA ALA A 10 -18.37 10.41 -1.48
C ALA A 10 -17.94 9.04 -2.03
N LEU A 11 -17.37 8.15 -1.20
CA LEU A 11 -17.04 6.77 -1.58
C LEU A 11 -18.27 5.89 -1.79
N GLU A 12 -19.39 6.17 -1.12
CA GLU A 12 -20.65 5.43 -1.26
C GLU A 12 -21.43 5.82 -2.52
N ILE A 13 -21.01 6.89 -3.22
CA ILE A 13 -21.62 7.36 -4.46
C ILE A 13 -20.84 6.81 -5.66
N ASP A 14 -21.39 5.78 -6.30
CA ASP A 14 -20.81 5.15 -7.50
C ASP A 14 -20.81 6.08 -8.72
N ASP A 15 -21.83 6.93 -8.86
CA ASP A 15 -21.99 7.83 -10.00
C ASP A 15 -21.12 9.09 -9.87
N VAL A 16 -20.23 9.31 -10.84
CA VAL A 16 -19.25 10.39 -10.83
C VAL A 16 -19.91 11.77 -10.82
N GLN A 17 -21.02 11.94 -11.54
CA GLN A 17 -21.72 13.23 -11.60
C GLN A 17 -22.42 13.53 -10.28
N SER A 18 -23.14 12.56 -9.73
CA SER A 18 -23.80 12.66 -8.42
C SER A 18 -22.78 12.95 -7.31
N ARG A 19 -21.61 12.31 -7.37
CA ARG A 19 -20.51 12.56 -6.42
C ARG A 19 -19.96 13.98 -6.53
N SER A 20 -19.77 14.50 -7.75
CA SER A 20 -19.32 15.89 -7.93
C SER A 20 -20.32 16.88 -7.34
N VAL A 21 -21.62 16.68 -7.57
CA VAL A 21 -22.67 17.55 -7.01
C VAL A 21 -22.69 17.49 -5.49
N PHE A 22 -22.53 16.31 -4.90
CA PHE A 22 -22.39 16.14 -3.46
C PHE A 22 -21.18 16.89 -2.91
N LEU A 23 -20.01 16.77 -3.56
CA LEU A 23 -18.79 17.46 -3.12
C LEU A 23 -18.92 18.98 -3.23
N ASP A 24 -19.58 19.50 -4.27
CA ASP A 24 -19.87 20.93 -4.41
C ASP A 24 -20.75 21.42 -3.25
N GLN A 25 -21.77 20.65 -2.87
CA GLN A 25 -22.68 21.00 -1.78
C GLN A 25 -22.03 20.88 -0.39
N ALA A 26 -21.25 19.82 -0.16
CA ALA A 26 -20.65 19.51 1.13
C ALA A 26 -19.45 20.42 1.44
N CYS A 27 -18.67 20.80 0.42
CA CYS A 27 -17.54 21.73 0.59
C CYS A 27 -17.98 23.20 0.57
N GLY A 28 -19.11 23.52 -0.08
CA GLY A 28 -19.58 24.89 -0.21
C GLY A 28 -18.55 25.79 -0.90
N ASP A 29 -18.27 26.96 -0.32
CA ASP A 29 -17.26 27.90 -0.82
C ASP A 29 -15.82 27.54 -0.40
N ASP A 30 -15.61 26.47 0.39
CA ASP A 30 -14.29 26.05 0.85
C ASP A 30 -13.57 25.23 -0.23
N GLN A 31 -12.94 25.96 -1.15
CA GLN A 31 -12.16 25.37 -2.24
C GLN A 31 -10.95 24.56 -1.73
N ARG A 32 -10.40 24.89 -0.55
CA ARG A 32 -9.28 24.10 0.01
C ARG A 32 -9.75 22.75 0.47
N LEU A 33 -10.86 22.69 1.20
CA LEU A 33 -11.47 21.44 1.63
C LEU A 33 -11.81 20.57 0.42
N ARG A 34 -12.37 21.16 -0.65
CA ARG A 34 -12.65 20.44 -1.89
C ARG A 34 -11.40 19.82 -2.51
N GLN A 35 -10.32 20.60 -2.64
CA GLN A 35 -9.06 20.10 -3.19
C GLN A 35 -8.47 18.94 -2.38
N GLN A 36 -8.60 19.00 -1.05
CA GLN A 36 -8.10 17.94 -0.19
C GLN A 36 -8.91 16.65 -0.34
N VAL A 37 -10.24 16.73 -0.36
CA VAL A 37 -11.11 15.56 -0.57
C VAL A 37 -10.91 14.96 -1.96
N ASP A 38 -10.77 15.79 -3.00
CA ASP A 38 -10.49 15.31 -4.37
C ASP A 38 -9.15 14.54 -4.42
N ALA A 39 -8.11 15.05 -3.78
CA ALA A 39 -6.81 14.36 -3.69
C ALA A 39 -6.92 13.00 -2.98
N LEU A 40 -7.69 12.93 -1.89
CA LEU A 40 -7.96 11.68 -1.17
C LEU A 40 -8.70 10.67 -2.04
N LEU A 41 -9.70 11.10 -2.82
CA LEU A 41 -10.45 10.25 -3.74
C LEU A 41 -9.57 9.73 -4.88
N GLU A 42 -8.67 10.55 -5.43
CA GLU A 42 -7.71 10.14 -6.45
C GLU A 42 -6.70 9.09 -5.93
N GLU A 43 -6.16 9.31 -4.73
CA GLU A 43 -5.26 8.33 -4.10
C GLU A 43 -5.98 7.02 -3.78
N PHE A 44 -7.23 7.09 -3.34
CA PHE A 44 -8.05 5.91 -3.10
C PHE A 44 -8.36 5.14 -4.39
N ALA A 45 -8.72 5.84 -5.48
CA ALA A 45 -8.95 5.20 -6.78
C ALA A 45 -7.69 4.48 -7.28
N ARG A 46 -6.52 5.12 -7.16
CA ARG A 46 -5.21 4.53 -7.48
C ARG A 46 -4.89 3.30 -6.61
N SER A 47 -5.31 3.32 -5.35
CA SER A 47 -5.16 2.20 -4.41
C SER A 47 -6.19 1.07 -4.65
N GLY A 48 -7.38 1.40 -5.14
CA GLY A 48 -8.42 0.45 -5.52
C GLY A 48 -8.06 -0.32 -6.80
N GLU A 49 -7.37 0.34 -7.73
CA GLU A 49 -6.82 -0.32 -8.94
C GLU A 49 -5.77 -1.39 -8.60
N PHE A 50 -5.08 -1.27 -7.46
CA PHE A 50 -4.19 -2.30 -6.93
C PHE A 50 -4.94 -3.55 -6.41
N LEU A 51 -6.19 -3.41 -5.97
CA LEU A 51 -7.02 -4.51 -5.44
C LEU A 51 -8.02 -5.08 -6.47
N GLY A 52 -8.26 -4.39 -7.58
CA GLY A 52 -9.26 -4.75 -8.59
C GLY A 52 -8.78 -5.72 -9.67
N VAL A 53 -7.47 -5.96 -9.77
CA VAL A 53 -6.92 -6.95 -10.69
C VAL A 53 -6.74 -8.26 -9.92
N PRO A 54 -7.38 -9.38 -10.32
CA PRO A 54 -7.07 -10.67 -9.71
C PRO A 54 -5.57 -10.91 -9.84
N ALA A 55 -4.89 -11.26 -8.75
CA ALA A 55 -3.43 -11.42 -8.66
C ALA A 55 -2.82 -12.31 -9.77
N MET A 56 -3.64 -13.15 -10.43
CA MET A 56 -3.26 -13.94 -11.60
C MET A 56 -2.96 -13.13 -12.86
N GLU A 57 -3.52 -11.92 -13.02
CA GLU A 57 -3.35 -11.12 -14.23
C GLU A 57 -2.13 -10.18 -14.16
N GLN A 58 -1.68 -9.84 -12.94
CA GLN A 58 -0.40 -9.14 -12.71
C GLN A 58 0.82 -9.97 -13.17
N ILE A 59 0.72 -11.31 -13.15
CA ILE A 59 1.79 -12.20 -13.61
C ILE A 59 1.95 -12.18 -15.15
N ARG A 60 0.92 -11.78 -15.91
CA ARG A 60 0.97 -11.81 -17.39
C ARG A 60 1.78 -10.65 -17.99
N ASN A 61 1.82 -9.51 -17.29
CA ASN A 61 2.60 -8.34 -17.71
C ASN A 61 4.06 -8.39 -17.23
N ALA A 62 4.43 -9.41 -16.44
CA ALA A 62 5.82 -9.70 -16.06
C ALA A 62 6.52 -10.60 -17.08
N SER A 63 6.09 -10.61 -18.34
CA SER A 63 6.77 -11.35 -19.42
C SER A 63 8.00 -10.62 -19.98
N ASP A 64 8.74 -9.94 -19.10
CA ASP A 64 10.11 -9.48 -19.35
C ASP A 64 11.10 -10.03 -18.30
N VAL A 65 10.89 -11.27 -17.85
CA VAL A 65 11.87 -11.98 -17.01
C VAL A 65 12.69 -12.93 -17.89
N THR A 66 13.65 -12.35 -18.60
CA THR A 66 14.81 -13.08 -19.14
C THR A 66 16.09 -12.56 -18.51
N ARG A 67 16.64 -13.35 -17.57
CA ARG A 67 18.08 -13.44 -17.20
C ARG A 67 18.66 -12.18 -16.52
N VAL A 68 19.63 -12.21 -15.61
CA VAL A 68 20.55 -13.18 -15.00
C VAL A 68 21.16 -12.48 -13.79
N ALA A 69 21.53 -13.25 -12.77
CA ALA A 69 22.58 -12.99 -11.78
C ALA A 69 23.28 -11.62 -11.85
N SER A 70 22.95 -10.73 -10.92
CA SER A 70 23.88 -9.94 -10.05
C SER A 70 23.14 -8.73 -9.51
N GLY A 71 22.84 -8.71 -8.20
CA GLY A 71 22.75 -7.46 -7.45
C GLY A 71 21.67 -6.43 -7.80
N ASP A 72 20.56 -6.82 -8.42
CA ASP A 72 19.45 -5.90 -8.69
C ASP A 72 18.36 -6.05 -7.62
N VAL A 73 18.43 -5.20 -6.61
CA VAL A 73 17.30 -4.93 -5.70
C VAL A 73 16.16 -4.39 -6.56
N ASP A 74 14.97 -5.00 -6.46
CA ASP A 74 13.76 -4.56 -7.14
C ASP A 74 13.59 -3.02 -7.01
N PRO A 75 13.36 -2.27 -8.10
CA PRO A 75 13.25 -0.81 -8.06
C PRO A 75 12.16 -0.29 -7.10
N GLN A 76 11.22 -1.13 -6.64
CA GLN A 76 10.23 -0.77 -5.62
C GLN A 76 10.73 -0.85 -4.18
N VAL A 77 11.84 -1.55 -3.90
CA VAL A 77 12.44 -1.64 -2.54
C VAL A 77 13.47 -0.54 -2.26
N SER A 78 13.93 0.18 -3.29
CA SER A 78 14.97 1.23 -3.20
C SER A 78 14.57 2.44 -2.33
N ASP A 79 13.28 2.75 -2.25
CA ASP A 79 12.72 3.88 -1.47
C ASP A 79 12.22 3.46 -0.07
N LEU A 80 12.40 2.18 0.30
CA LEU A 80 11.86 1.64 1.54
C LEU A 80 12.92 1.67 2.65
N ASP A 81 12.61 2.33 3.77
CA ASP A 81 13.47 2.26 4.95
C ASP A 81 13.36 0.87 5.59
N LEU A 82 14.27 -0.03 5.21
CA LEU A 82 14.41 -1.38 5.75
C LEU A 82 15.38 -1.44 6.95
N SER A 83 15.71 -0.31 7.57
CA SER A 83 16.66 -0.27 8.70
C SER A 83 16.22 -1.09 9.92
N PHE A 84 14.94 -1.46 10.00
CA PHE A 84 14.40 -2.34 11.03
C PHE A 84 14.69 -3.83 10.79
N LEU A 85 15.23 -4.21 9.62
CA LEU A 85 15.65 -5.57 9.33
C LEU A 85 17.10 -5.80 9.74
N GLU A 86 17.35 -6.97 10.33
CA GLU A 86 18.70 -7.49 10.49
C GLU A 86 19.25 -7.94 9.12
N PRO A 87 20.58 -7.98 8.94
CA PRO A 87 21.18 -8.45 7.69
C PRO A 87 20.65 -9.85 7.29
N PRO A 88 20.52 -10.12 5.99
CA PRO A 88 20.03 -11.41 5.52
C PRO A 88 21.01 -12.53 5.91
N THR A 89 20.48 -13.56 6.55
CA THR A 89 21.21 -14.79 6.88
C THR A 89 21.16 -15.80 5.72
N VAL A 90 20.21 -15.62 4.79
CA VAL A 90 19.96 -16.48 3.64
C VAL A 90 20.16 -15.68 2.34
N ALA A 91 20.89 -16.26 1.39
CA ALA A 91 21.08 -15.65 0.08
C ALA A 91 19.74 -15.45 -0.65
N GLY A 92 19.49 -14.22 -1.12
CA GLY A 92 18.25 -13.85 -1.80
C GLY A 92 17.12 -13.38 -0.86
N SER A 93 17.35 -13.31 0.45
CA SER A 93 16.47 -12.62 1.40
C SER A 93 16.79 -11.12 1.45
N LEU A 94 15.78 -10.30 1.70
CA LEU A 94 15.92 -8.86 1.95
C LEU A 94 16.57 -8.57 3.32
N GLY A 95 16.41 -9.48 4.28
CA GLY A 95 16.83 -9.30 5.67
C GLY A 95 16.10 -10.27 6.58
N SER A 96 16.40 -10.22 7.87
CA SER A 96 15.71 -11.02 8.88
C SER A 96 15.02 -10.14 9.91
N LEU A 97 13.91 -10.64 10.44
CA LEU A 97 13.19 -10.04 11.56
C LEU A 97 12.96 -11.14 12.60
N CYS A 98 13.80 -11.19 13.64
CA CYS A 98 13.83 -12.32 14.57
C CYS A 98 13.98 -13.67 13.83
N HIS A 99 13.06 -14.63 14.02
CA HIS A 99 13.08 -15.94 13.35
C HIS A 99 12.38 -15.96 11.98
N TYR A 100 12.11 -14.78 11.41
CA TYR A 100 11.50 -14.65 10.10
C TYR A 100 12.53 -14.20 9.06
N ASP A 101 12.67 -14.99 8.00
CA ASP A 101 13.46 -14.59 6.83
C ASP A 101 12.57 -13.79 5.88
N ILE A 102 12.86 -12.51 5.68
CA ILE A 102 12.08 -11.62 4.82
C ILE A 102 12.49 -11.88 3.37
N GLN A 103 11.56 -12.34 2.54
CA GLN A 103 11.87 -12.77 1.17
C GLN A 103 11.63 -11.65 0.16
N GLU A 104 10.45 -11.04 0.19
CA GLU A 104 10.03 -10.05 -0.79
C GLU A 104 8.94 -9.13 -0.22
N LEU A 105 8.87 -7.91 -0.76
CA LEU A 105 7.76 -6.98 -0.53
C LEU A 105 6.55 -7.44 -1.35
N ILE A 106 5.40 -7.65 -0.70
CA ILE A 106 4.17 -8.07 -1.39
C ILE A 106 3.06 -7.01 -1.38
N GLY A 107 3.22 -5.92 -0.63
CA GLY A 107 2.28 -4.81 -0.68
C GLY A 107 2.69 -3.60 0.16
N ARG A 108 2.22 -2.42 -0.22
CA ARG A 108 2.41 -1.16 0.51
C ARG A 108 1.14 -0.32 0.44
N GLY A 109 0.82 0.40 1.50
CA GLY A 109 -0.31 1.33 1.54
C GLY A 109 -0.32 2.17 2.81
N GLY A 110 -1.38 2.95 3.04
CA GLY A 110 -1.47 3.88 4.18
C GLY A 110 -1.33 3.23 5.57
N CYS A 111 -1.69 1.95 5.70
CA CYS A 111 -1.52 1.19 6.95
C CYS A 111 -0.11 0.61 7.15
N GLY A 112 0.78 0.71 6.16
CA GLY A 112 2.11 0.12 6.23
C GLY A 112 2.46 -0.81 5.08
N ILE A 113 3.44 -1.64 5.35
CA ILE A 113 4.19 -2.45 4.40
C ILE A 113 3.96 -3.92 4.73
N VAL A 114 3.74 -4.76 3.72
CA VAL A 114 3.53 -6.19 3.89
C VAL A 114 4.62 -6.96 3.16
N PHE A 115 5.32 -7.81 3.88
CA PHE A 115 6.34 -8.71 3.34
C PHE A 115 5.86 -10.15 3.33
N LYS A 116 6.34 -10.93 2.36
CA LYS A 116 6.36 -12.38 2.47
C LYS A 116 7.60 -12.79 3.25
N ALA A 117 7.41 -13.64 4.23
CA ALA A 117 8.50 -14.15 5.05
C ALA A 117 8.38 -15.66 5.26
N PHE A 118 9.50 -16.32 5.51
CA PHE A 118 9.53 -17.70 5.97
C PHE A 118 9.68 -17.73 7.49
N ASP A 119 8.72 -18.36 8.17
CA ASP A 119 8.81 -18.62 9.60
C ASP A 119 9.68 -19.85 9.84
N GLN A 120 10.89 -19.67 10.38
CA GLN A 120 11.82 -20.77 10.62
C GLN A 120 11.34 -21.74 11.71
N ARG A 121 10.43 -21.32 12.60
CA ARG A 121 9.95 -22.17 13.71
C ARG A 121 8.78 -23.03 13.26
N LEU A 122 7.91 -22.47 12.42
CA LEU A 122 6.71 -23.16 11.91
C LEU A 122 6.89 -23.73 10.50
N HIS A 123 8.06 -23.51 9.87
CA HIS A 123 8.42 -23.96 8.53
C HIS A 123 7.36 -23.65 7.47
N ARG A 124 6.84 -22.41 7.47
CA ARG A 124 5.80 -21.98 6.53
C ARG A 124 6.02 -20.56 6.04
N ILE A 125 5.42 -20.27 4.89
CA ILE A 125 5.36 -18.91 4.35
C ILE A 125 4.24 -18.14 5.07
N VAL A 126 4.55 -16.91 5.49
CA VAL A 126 3.63 -15.99 6.16
C VAL A 126 3.72 -14.59 5.54
N ALA A 127 2.68 -13.79 5.77
CA ALA A 127 2.71 -12.35 5.50
C ALA A 127 2.97 -11.60 6.81
N ILE A 128 3.96 -10.71 6.81
CA ILE A 128 4.29 -9.83 7.94
C ILE A 128 3.93 -8.40 7.55
N LYS A 129 3.01 -7.78 8.29
CA LYS A 129 2.66 -6.37 8.12
C LYS A 129 3.42 -5.52 9.13
N VAL A 130 4.26 -4.64 8.62
CA VAL A 130 4.99 -3.62 9.39
C VAL A 130 4.24 -2.30 9.25
N MET A 131 3.85 -1.71 10.37
CA MET A 131 3.10 -0.45 10.38
C MET A 131 4.07 0.72 10.19
N THR A 132 3.74 1.66 9.30
CA THR A 132 4.49 2.93 9.21
C THR A 132 4.20 3.78 10.45
N PRO A 133 5.17 4.49 11.04
CA PRO A 133 4.90 5.51 12.04
C PRO A 133 4.27 6.74 11.37
N ALA A 134 3.01 6.63 10.93
CA ALA A 134 2.21 7.73 10.41
C ALA A 134 0.97 7.88 11.30
N MET A 135 0.95 9.02 12.00
CA MET A 135 -0.02 9.55 12.97
C MET A 135 -0.80 8.55 13.84
N PRO A 136 -0.64 8.57 15.18
CA PRO A 136 -1.62 7.92 16.05
C PRO A 136 -3.00 8.48 15.71
N GLY A 137 -3.92 7.62 15.28
CA GLY A 137 -5.33 7.97 15.22
C GLY A 137 -5.71 8.53 16.58
N THR A 138 -5.99 9.82 16.65
CA THR A 138 -6.53 10.45 17.85
C THR A 138 -7.92 9.86 18.06
N SER A 139 -7.98 8.78 18.85
CA SER A 139 -9.23 8.34 19.45
C SER A 139 -9.62 9.34 20.56
N PRO A 140 -10.92 9.67 20.68
CA PRO A 140 -11.45 10.71 21.57
C PRO A 140 -11.39 10.35 23.06
#